data_AF-A0A2E2E759-F1
#
_entry.id   AF-A0A2E2E759-F1
#
_cell.length_a   1.000
_cell.length_b   1.000
_cell.length_c   1.000
_cell.angle_alpha   90.00
_cell.angle_beta   90.00
_cell.angle_gamma   90.00
#
_symmetry.space_group_name_H-M   'P 1'
#
loop_
_entity.id
_entity.type
_entity.pdbx_description
1 polymer ?
#
loop_
_entity_poly.entity_id
_entity_poly.type
_entity_poly.pdbx_seq_one_letter_code
_entity_poly.pdbx_strand_id
1 'polypeptide(L)'
;MSLLIPPEIAAINDVIKAARHSNWVLLRAADVDGMTKSDELRSAAVAHEDLAETLSDVVRAQDQAPPAKNPPEEGEVFEAVWTDLRAGLSGDPISSALSQCKKAEDQLIDAANAALEAPDLPQAAKLAITTVTSSRLPAVDRS
;
A
#
# COMPACT_ATOMS: atom_id res chain seq x y z
N MET A 1 -23.46 9.09 -18.99
CA MET A 1 -22.41 8.51 -19.85
C MET A 1 -21.45 7.80 -18.91
N SER A 2 -21.29 6.48 -19.03
CA SER A 2 -20.33 5.76 -18.20
C SER A 2 -18.94 6.05 -18.77
N LEU A 3 -18.16 6.86 -18.08
CA LEU A 3 -16.73 7.02 -18.39
C LEU A 3 -16.08 5.69 -18.01
N LEU A 4 -15.92 4.80 -18.99
CA LEU A 4 -15.11 3.61 -18.84
C LEU A 4 -13.69 4.08 -18.53
N ILE A 5 -13.24 3.85 -17.30
CA ILE A 5 -11.85 4.08 -16.91
C ILE A 5 -10.99 3.18 -17.81
N PRO A 6 -9.99 3.73 -18.52
CA PRO A 6 -9.10 2.92 -19.33
C PRO A 6 -8.42 1.83 -18.48
N PRO A 7 -8.22 0.60 -19.00
CA PRO A 7 -7.72 -0.53 -18.21
C PRO A 7 -6.37 -0.25 -17.54
N GLU A 8 -5.50 0.52 -18.18
CA GLU A 8 -4.22 0.97 -17.62
C GLU A 8 -4.40 1.94 -16.44
N ILE A 9 -5.42 2.80 -16.48
CA ILE A 9 -5.76 3.69 -15.36
C ILE A 9 -6.41 2.90 -14.23
N ALA A 10 -7.23 1.90 -14.55
CA ALA A 10 -7.79 0.99 -13.54
C ALA A 10 -6.66 0.24 -12.81
N ALA A 11 -5.68 -0.27 -13.55
CA ALA A 11 -4.51 -0.92 -12.98
C ALA A 11 -3.67 0.02 -12.10
N ILE A 12 -3.41 1.26 -12.54
CA ILE A 12 -2.73 2.27 -11.70
C ILE A 12 -3.54 2.55 -10.43
N ASN A 13 -4.86 2.68 -10.54
CA ASN A 13 -5.73 2.94 -9.40
C ASN A 13 -5.67 1.81 -8.37
N ASP A 14 -5.55 0.56 -8.80
CA ASP A 14 -5.41 -0.57 -7.88
C ASP A 14 -4.06 -0.56 -7.16
N VAL A 15 -2.98 -0.18 -7.84
CA VAL A 15 -1.67 0.05 -7.19
C VAL A 15 -1.74 1.21 -6.19
N ILE A 16 -2.41 2.32 -6.52
CA ILE A 16 -2.59 3.46 -5.59
C ILE A 16 -3.31 3.02 -4.32
N LYS A 17 -4.39 2.25 -4.46
CA LYS A 17 -5.14 1.73 -3.29
C LYS A 17 -4.26 0.82 -2.45
N ALA A 18 -3.55 -0.13 -3.07
CA ALA A 18 -2.69 -1.07 -2.36
C ALA A 18 -1.50 -0.37 -1.67
N ALA A 19 -0.92 0.65 -2.32
CA ALA A 19 0.20 1.42 -1.77
C ALA A 19 -0.24 2.22 -0.53
N ARG A 20 -1.40 2.89 -0.60
CA ARG A 20 -1.98 3.61 0.55
C ARG A 20 -2.38 2.67 1.68
N HIS A 21 -2.97 1.52 1.35
CA HIS A 21 -3.29 0.49 2.32
C HIS A 21 -2.01 0.03 3.05
N SER A 22 -0.96 -0.28 2.30
CA SER A 22 0.32 -0.71 2.86
C SER A 22 0.99 0.40 3.70
N ASN A 23 1.05 1.64 3.21
CA ASN A 23 1.50 2.80 4.01
C ASN A 23 0.82 2.85 5.37
N TRP A 24 -0.51 2.77 5.36
CA TRP A 24 -1.32 2.88 6.57
C TRP A 24 -1.03 1.73 7.55
N VAL A 25 -0.98 0.47 7.07
CA VAL A 25 -0.67 -0.71 7.90
C VAL A 25 0.73 -0.62 8.49
N LEU A 26 1.72 -0.20 7.70
CA LEU A 26 3.11 -0.06 8.14
C LEU A 26 3.27 0.99 9.27
N LEU A 27 2.58 2.13 9.15
CA LEU A 27 2.60 3.17 10.20
C LEU A 27 2.01 2.63 11.50
N ARG A 28 0.91 1.88 11.45
CA ARG A 28 0.29 1.30 12.64
C ARG A 28 1.16 0.23 13.28
N ALA A 29 1.80 -0.60 12.49
CA ALA A 29 2.75 -1.58 12.99
C ALA A 29 3.96 -0.93 13.67
N ALA A 30 4.45 0.19 13.13
CA ALA A 30 5.54 0.96 13.74
C ALA A 30 5.18 1.61 15.09
N ASP A 31 3.90 1.70 15.42
CA ASP A 31 3.40 2.26 16.67
C ASP A 31 3.00 1.17 17.70
N VAL A 32 3.22 -0.12 17.39
CA VAL A 32 3.03 -1.21 18.34
C VAL A 32 4.12 -1.17 19.42
N ASP A 33 3.72 -1.25 20.69
CA ASP A 33 4.65 -1.25 21.81
C ASP A 33 5.63 -2.44 21.71
N GLY A 34 6.92 -2.16 21.92
CA GLY A 34 7.99 -3.14 21.74
C GLY A 34 8.44 -3.40 20.29
N MET A 35 7.91 -2.68 19.29
CA MET A 35 8.32 -2.84 17.89
C MET A 35 9.77 -2.38 17.64
N THR A 36 10.66 -3.33 17.35
CA THR A 36 12.09 -3.06 17.10
C THR A 36 12.38 -2.56 15.69
N LYS A 37 11.49 -2.80 14.72
CA LYS A 37 11.62 -2.40 13.31
C LYS A 37 10.90 -1.09 12.97
N SER A 38 10.58 -0.28 13.98
CA SER A 38 9.71 0.89 13.80
C SER A 38 10.22 1.88 12.75
N ASP A 39 11.53 2.15 12.69
CA ASP A 39 12.11 3.07 11.70
C ASP A 39 12.09 2.49 10.28
N GLU A 40 12.33 1.19 10.14
CA GLU A 40 12.23 0.49 8.85
C GLU A 40 10.80 0.54 8.32
N LEU A 41 9.81 0.27 9.18
CA LEU A 41 8.39 0.33 8.84
C LEU A 41 7.95 1.75 8.47
N ARG A 42 8.43 2.78 9.19
CA ARG A 42 8.14 4.19 8.82
C ARG A 42 8.79 4.59 7.50
N SER A 43 10.04 4.18 7.27
CA SER A 43 10.73 4.44 6.00
C SER A 43 10.00 3.76 4.83
N ALA A 44 9.54 2.52 5.04
CA ALA A 44 8.73 1.77 4.10
C ALA A 44 7.41 2.48 3.78
N ALA A 45 6.72 2.94 4.83
CA ALA A 45 5.48 3.68 4.69
C ALA A 45 5.66 4.94 3.84
N VAL A 46 6.73 5.72 4.07
CA VAL A 46 7.03 6.91 3.27
C VAL A 46 7.19 6.56 1.79
N ALA A 47 7.95 5.51 1.46
CA ALA A 47 8.11 5.07 0.08
C ALA A 47 6.78 4.67 -0.58
N HIS A 48 5.84 4.10 0.18
CA HIS A 48 4.52 3.73 -0.31
C HIS A 48 3.59 4.92 -0.52
N GLU A 49 3.65 5.95 0.34
CA GLU A 49 2.93 7.21 0.09
C GLU A 49 3.51 7.93 -1.14
N ASP A 50 4.83 7.99 -1.28
CA ASP A 50 5.50 8.61 -2.43
C ASP A 50 5.10 7.90 -3.75
N LEU A 51 4.99 6.57 -3.74
CA LEU A 51 4.46 5.80 -4.87
C LEU A 51 3.02 6.18 -5.19
N ALA A 52 2.15 6.19 -4.18
CA ALA A 52 0.74 6.51 -4.35
C ALA A 52 0.52 7.92 -4.89
N GLU A 53 1.32 8.89 -4.44
CA GLU A 53 1.23 10.27 -4.92
C GLU A 53 1.78 10.41 -6.34
N THR A 54 2.92 9.79 -6.65
CA THR A 54 3.48 9.76 -8.01
C THR A 54 2.48 9.17 -9.00
N LEU A 55 1.86 8.05 -8.66
CA LEU A 55 0.84 7.43 -9.50
C LEU A 55 -0.44 8.26 -9.58
N SER A 56 -0.83 8.94 -8.49
CA SER A 56 -1.96 9.87 -8.52
C SER A 56 -1.72 11.02 -9.50
N ASP A 57 -0.49 11.53 -9.58
CA ASP A 57 -0.13 12.55 -10.57
C ASP A 57 -0.19 12.02 -12.01
N VAL A 58 0.19 10.76 -12.23
CA VAL A 58 0.00 10.12 -13.55
C VAL A 58 -1.48 10.02 -13.92
N VAL A 59 -2.35 9.65 -12.97
CA VAL A 59 -3.81 9.58 -13.21
C VAL A 59 -4.37 10.97 -13.50
N ARG A 60 -3.96 12.00 -12.76
CA ARG A 60 -4.35 13.39 -13.02
C ARG A 60 -3.89 13.89 -14.38
N ALA A 61 -2.68 13.53 -14.80
CA ALA A 61 -2.13 13.89 -16.12
C ALA A 61 -2.89 13.25 -17.30
N GLN A 62 -3.73 12.25 -17.02
CA GLN A 62 -4.62 11.58 -17.99
C GLN A 62 -6.07 12.10 -17.90
N ASP A 63 -6.27 13.27 -17.25
CA ASP A 63 -7.57 13.90 -17.01
C ASP A 63 -8.55 13.00 -16.21
N GLN A 64 -8.01 12.10 -15.38
CA GLN A 64 -8.78 11.22 -14.51
C GLN A 64 -8.64 11.63 -13.03
N ALA A 65 -9.63 11.27 -12.23
CA ALA A 65 -9.58 11.47 -10.78
C ALA A 65 -8.89 10.25 -10.12
N PRO A 66 -7.78 10.43 -9.37
CA PRO A 66 -7.18 9.34 -8.62
C PRO A 66 -8.10 8.87 -7.49
N PRO A 67 -7.91 7.65 -6.98
CA PRO A 67 -8.64 7.16 -5.82
C PRO A 67 -8.50 8.13 -4.64
N ALA A 68 -9.52 8.19 -3.78
CA ALA A 68 -9.42 8.96 -2.54
C ALA A 68 -8.28 8.42 -1.65
N LYS A 69 -7.70 9.29 -0.82
CA LYS A 69 -6.64 8.87 0.11
C LYS A 69 -7.11 7.83 1.13
N ASN A 70 -8.41 7.83 1.48
CA ASN A 70 -9.05 6.84 2.35
C ASN A 70 -10.48 6.55 1.85
N PRO A 71 -10.89 5.28 1.66
CA PRO A 71 -12.31 4.94 1.68
C PRO A 71 -12.81 4.91 3.13
N PRO A 72 -13.97 5.52 3.46
CA PRO A 72 -14.52 5.55 4.83
C PRO A 72 -14.80 4.17 5.43
N GLU A 73 -15.13 3.18 4.60
CA GLU A 73 -15.61 1.87 5.03
C GLU A 73 -14.50 0.91 5.47
N GLU A 74 -13.25 1.12 5.03
CA GLU A 74 -12.10 0.31 5.49
C GLU A 74 -11.58 0.80 6.84
N GLY A 75 -11.75 2.10 7.16
CA GLY A 75 -11.24 2.69 8.40
C GLY A 75 -11.81 2.05 9.66
N GLU A 76 -13.12 1.80 9.74
CA GLU A 76 -13.74 1.27 10.96
C GLU A 76 -13.41 -0.21 11.21
N VAL A 77 -13.45 -1.05 10.17
CA VAL A 77 -13.14 -2.48 10.28
C VAL A 77 -11.65 -2.69 10.57
N PHE A 78 -10.76 -1.92 9.93
CA PHE A 78 -9.32 -2.03 10.19
C PHE A 78 -8.90 -1.40 11.52
N GLU A 79 -9.54 -0.31 11.98
CA GLU A 79 -9.28 0.23 13.33
C GLU A 79 -9.72 -0.75 14.42
N ALA A 80 -10.81 -1.50 14.21
CA ALA A 80 -11.20 -2.57 15.13
C ALA A 80 -10.11 -3.66 15.24
N VAL A 81 -9.57 -4.11 14.10
CA VAL A 81 -8.46 -5.08 14.07
C VAL A 81 -7.24 -4.56 14.82
N TRP A 82 -6.85 -3.30 14.62
CA TRP A 82 -5.71 -2.69 15.32
C TRP A 82 -5.98 -2.37 16.79
N THR A 83 -7.23 -2.15 17.16
CA THR A 83 -7.66 -1.99 18.56
C THR A 83 -7.54 -3.31 19.29
N ASP A 84 -8.00 -4.41 18.69
CA ASP A 84 -7.88 -5.76 19.26
C ASP A 84 -6.41 -6.20 19.38
N LEU A 85 -5.60 -5.86 18.38
CA LEU A 85 -4.14 -6.07 18.37
C LEU A 85 -3.45 -5.34 19.54
N ARG A 86 -3.74 -4.03 19.72
CA ARG A 86 -3.18 -3.24 20.82
C ARG A 86 -3.70 -3.67 22.20
N ALA A 87 -4.93 -4.17 22.27
CA ALA A 87 -5.49 -4.73 23.49
C ALA A 87 -4.91 -6.11 23.86
N GLY A 88 -4.03 -6.69 23.03
CA GLY A 88 -3.44 -8.00 23.26
C GLY A 88 -4.43 -9.16 23.11
N LEU A 89 -5.57 -8.92 22.46
CA LEU A 89 -6.64 -9.91 22.29
C LEU A 89 -6.31 -10.91 21.16
N SER A 90 -5.30 -10.62 20.34
CA SER A 90 -4.88 -11.43 19.19
C SER A 90 -3.66 -12.34 19.44
N GLY A 91 -3.15 -12.44 20.67
CA GLY A 91 -1.89 -13.12 20.98
C GLY A 91 -0.69 -12.17 21.01
N ASP A 92 0.43 -12.54 20.38
CA ASP A 92 1.62 -11.66 20.28
C ASP A 92 1.35 -10.49 19.29
N PRO A 93 1.21 -9.25 19.79
CA PRO A 93 0.82 -8.11 18.96
C PRO A 93 1.87 -7.76 17.91
N ILE A 94 3.16 -8.02 18.17
CA ILE A 94 4.22 -7.72 17.21
C ILE A 94 4.13 -8.68 16.02
N SER A 95 4.03 -9.98 16.29
CA SER A 95 3.88 -10.99 15.23
C SER A 95 2.60 -10.78 14.41
N SER A 96 1.47 -10.45 15.06
CA SER A 96 0.24 -10.11 14.37
C SER A 96 0.38 -8.87 13.48
N ALA A 97 1.04 -7.81 13.97
CA ALA A 97 1.28 -6.58 13.21
C ALA A 97 2.16 -6.82 11.98
N LEU A 98 3.24 -7.59 12.13
CA LEU A 98 4.12 -7.95 11.02
C LEU A 98 3.40 -8.82 9.98
N SER A 99 2.50 -9.72 10.41
CA SER A 99 1.68 -10.51 9.49
C SER A 99 0.73 -9.64 8.66
N GLN A 100 0.17 -8.57 9.23
CA GLN A 100 -0.65 -7.61 8.48
C GLN A 100 0.19 -6.80 7.50
N CYS A 101 1.39 -6.36 7.91
CA CYS A 101 2.34 -5.69 7.01
C CYS A 101 2.66 -6.57 5.80
N LYS A 102 3.00 -7.84 6.05
CA LYS A 102 3.29 -8.81 4.99
C LYS A 102 2.16 -8.91 3.99
N LYS A 103 0.94 -9.11 4.49
CA LYS A 103 -0.25 -9.24 3.64
C LYS A 103 -0.48 -7.99 2.78
N ALA A 104 -0.30 -6.80 3.35
CA ALA A 104 -0.46 -5.55 2.62
C ALA A 104 0.65 -5.34 1.58
N GLU A 105 1.89 -5.73 1.88
CA GLU A 105 3.00 -5.73 0.92
C GLU A 105 2.79 -6.73 -0.22
N ASP A 106 2.35 -7.96 0.07
CA ASP A 106 2.03 -8.97 -0.93
C ASP A 106 0.93 -8.47 -1.89
N GLN A 107 -0.12 -7.85 -1.35
CA GLN A 107 -1.19 -7.23 -2.15
C GLN A 107 -0.68 -6.09 -3.04
N LEU A 108 0.24 -5.26 -2.55
CA LEU A 108 0.87 -4.21 -3.35
C LEU A 108 1.71 -4.80 -4.48
N ILE A 109 2.48 -5.85 -4.20
CA ILE A 109 3.31 -6.53 -5.21
C ILE A 109 2.42 -7.16 -6.29
N ASP A 110 1.33 -7.83 -5.91
CA ASP A 110 0.39 -8.43 -6.84
C ASP A 110 -0.27 -7.37 -7.74
N ALA A 111 -0.72 -6.25 -7.16
CA ALA A 111 -1.29 -5.13 -7.90
C ALA A 111 -0.25 -4.50 -8.85
N ALA A 112 0.98 -4.34 -8.39
CA ALA A 112 2.08 -3.81 -9.19
C ALA A 112 2.41 -4.71 -10.39
N ASN A 113 2.50 -6.03 -10.18
CA ASN A 113 2.75 -6.99 -11.24
C ASN A 113 1.61 -6.98 -12.27
N ALA A 114 0.35 -7.00 -11.81
CA ALA A 114 -0.81 -6.89 -12.69
C ALA A 114 -0.80 -5.58 -13.51
N ALA A 115 -0.39 -4.46 -12.90
CA ALA A 115 -0.28 -3.19 -13.61
C ALA A 115 0.84 -3.18 -14.65
N LEU A 116 1.96 -3.85 -14.40
CA LEU A 116 3.07 -3.96 -15.36
C LEU A 116 2.71 -4.81 -16.59
N GLU A 117 1.70 -5.69 -16.49
CA GLU A 117 1.15 -6.44 -17.62
C GLU A 117 0.24 -5.59 -18.53
N ALA A 118 -0.19 -4.40 -18.08
CA ALA A 118 -1.03 -3.53 -18.89
C ALA A 118 -0.24 -2.94 -20.08
N PRO A 119 -0.72 -3.13 -21.33
CA PRO A 119 0.06 -2.83 -22.55
C PRO A 119 0.39 -1.33 -22.68
N ASP A 120 -0.57 -0.47 -22.33
CA ASP A 120 -0.50 0.99 -22.53
C ASP A 120 -0.17 1.75 -21.23
N LEU A 121 0.43 1.08 -20.23
CA LEU A 121 0.79 1.70 -18.97
C LEU A 121 1.79 2.86 -19.20
N PRO A 122 1.49 4.10 -18.74
CA PRO A 122 2.36 5.26 -18.89
C PRO A 122 3.78 5.02 -18.35
N GLN A 123 4.80 5.52 -19.05
CA GLN A 123 6.20 5.28 -18.69
C GLN A 123 6.54 5.76 -17.27
N ALA A 124 5.98 6.88 -16.84
CA ALA A 124 6.15 7.38 -15.47
C ALA A 124 5.60 6.39 -14.42
N ALA A 125 4.45 5.77 -14.68
CA ALA A 125 3.89 4.74 -13.81
C ALA A 125 4.75 3.46 -13.82
N LYS A 126 5.20 3.00 -15.00
CA LYS A 126 6.11 1.85 -15.12
C LYS A 126 7.37 2.02 -14.28
N LEU A 127 8.01 3.19 -14.36
CA LEU A 127 9.20 3.51 -13.59
C LEU A 127 8.93 3.51 -12.09
N ALA A 128 7.89 4.23 -11.63
CA ALA A 128 7.54 4.31 -10.21
C ALA A 128 7.26 2.93 -9.60
N ILE A 129 6.45 2.11 -10.29
CA ILE A 129 6.10 0.76 -9.85
C ILE A 129 7.35 -0.12 -9.77
N THR A 130 8.20 -0.09 -10.80
CA THR A 130 9.42 -0.92 -10.85
C THR A 130 10.41 -0.54 -9.75
N THR A 131 10.56 0.76 -9.45
CA THR A 131 11.45 1.23 -8.39
C THR A 131 11.03 0.69 -7.03
N VAL A 132 9.74 0.70 -6.70
CA VAL A 132 9.27 0.23 -5.40
C VAL A 132 9.29 -1.30 -5.30
N THR A 133 8.85 -2.03 -6.32
CA THR A 133 8.85 -3.51 -6.29
C THR A 133 10.25 -4.11 -6.31
N SER A 134 11.22 -3.45 -6.96
CA SER A 134 12.63 -3.87 -6.96
C SER A 134 13.33 -3.59 -5.63
N SER A 135 12.80 -2.65 -4.84
CA SER A 135 13.41 -2.22 -3.57
C SER A 135 13.04 -3.11 -2.39
N ARG A 136 12.28 -4.22 -2.60
CA ARG A 136 11.81 -5.21 -1.61
C ARG A 136 12.03 -4.74 -0.17
N LEU A 137 11.00 -4.11 0.41
CA LEU A 137 11.06 -3.59 1.76
C LEU A 137 11.66 -4.64 2.71
N PRO A 138 12.89 -4.41 3.22
CA PRO A 138 13.61 -5.42 3.99
C PRO A 138 12.99 -5.66 5.38
N ALA A 139 11.89 -4.98 5.71
CA ALA A 139 11.28 -5.01 7.03
C ALA A 139 10.62 -6.36 7.37
N VAL A 140 10.03 -7.05 6.39
CA VAL A 140 9.17 -8.22 6.67
C VAL A 140 9.80 -9.56 6.29
N ASP A 141 10.87 -9.55 5.49
CA ASP A 141 11.58 -10.76 5.08
C ASP A 141 12.75 -11.06 6.04
N ARG A 142 12.45 -11.78 7.13
CA ARG A 142 13.34 -12.67 7.91
C ARG A 142 12.70 -13.01 9.26
N SER A 143 11.98 -14.12 9.31
CA SER A 143 11.72 -14.91 10.52
C SER A 143 11.61 -16.37 10.12
#